data_AF-A0AAV0CAC1-F1
#
_entry.id   AF-A0AAV0CAC1-F1
#
_cell.length_a   1.000
_cell.length_b   1.000
_cell.length_c   1.000
_cell.angle_alpha   90.00
_cell.angle_beta   90.00
_cell.angle_gamma   90.00
#
_symmetry.space_group_name_H-M   'P 1'
#
loop_
_entity.id
_entity.type
_entity.pdbx_description
1 polymer ?
#
loop_
_entity_poly.entity_id
_entity_poly.type
_entity_poly.pdbx_seq_one_letter_code
_entity_poly.pdbx_strand_id
1 'polypeptide(L)'
;MAQSGKGIEPAVVDDIIKRLLDFRIARTPRQVKLSEAEIRSICNAAREIFLQQPNLLELEAPIKICDAGLVCDLLWSDPSRETKGWGMNDRGVSYTFGADKVAEFLMQHDMDLVCRAHQVVEDGYEFFAERQLVTIFSAPNYCGEFDNAGAMMSVDESLMCSFQILKPTNKRVGFL
;
A
#
# COMPACT_ATOMS: atom_id res chain seq x y z
N MET A 1 9.95 -25.54 -17.75
CA MET A 1 8.89 -25.14 -18.70
C MET A 1 7.64 -24.88 -17.88
N ALA A 2 7.39 -23.62 -17.53
CA ALA A 2 6.16 -23.23 -16.83
C ALA A 2 4.99 -23.34 -17.82
N GLN A 3 3.94 -24.05 -17.43
CA GLN A 3 2.72 -24.10 -18.21
C GLN A 3 2.09 -22.71 -18.18
N SER A 4 2.03 -22.03 -19.33
CA SER A 4 1.23 -20.83 -19.50
C SER A 4 -0.21 -21.14 -19.10
N GLY A 5 -0.71 -20.53 -18.03
CA GLY A 5 -2.11 -20.64 -17.66
C GLY A 5 -2.97 -20.20 -18.85
N LYS A 6 -3.76 -21.11 -19.41
CA LYS A 6 -4.77 -20.72 -20.40
C LYS A 6 -5.75 -19.81 -19.68
N GLY A 7 -5.74 -18.52 -20.04
CA GLY A 7 -6.78 -17.59 -19.62
C GLY A 7 -8.16 -18.16 -19.99
N ILE A 8 -9.19 -17.74 -19.25
CA ILE A 8 -10.57 -18.11 -19.59
C ILE A 8 -10.83 -17.76 -21.05
N GLU A 9 -11.47 -18.67 -21.77
CA GLU A 9 -11.88 -18.41 -23.15
C GLU A 9 -12.96 -17.32 -23.17
N PRO A 10 -12.83 -16.26 -23.99
CA PRO A 10 -13.78 -15.14 -24.01
C PRO A 10 -15.24 -15.56 -24.17
N ALA A 11 -15.49 -16.60 -24.97
CA ALA A 11 -16.82 -17.19 -25.16
C ALA A 11 -17.47 -17.70 -23.86
N VAL A 12 -16.65 -18.17 -22.90
CA VAL A 12 -17.12 -18.63 -21.58
C VAL A 12 -17.50 -17.43 -20.71
N VAL A 13 -16.73 -16.33 -20.75
CA VAL A 13 -17.09 -15.08 -20.04
C VAL A 13 -18.41 -14.53 -20.57
N ASP A 14 -18.53 -14.44 -21.89
CA ASP A 14 -19.70 -13.86 -22.55
C ASP A 14 -20.97 -14.68 -22.25
N ASP A 15 -20.86 -16.00 -22.23
CA ASP A 15 -21.97 -16.88 -21.84
C ASP A 15 -22.37 -16.68 -20.37
N ILE A 16 -21.41 -16.52 -19.45
CA ILE A 16 -21.70 -16.24 -18.04
C ILE A 16 -22.34 -14.85 -17.87
N ILE A 17 -21.81 -13.82 -18.54
CA ILE A 17 -22.38 -12.47 -18.53
C ILE A 17 -23.82 -12.52 -19.04
N LYS A 18 -24.08 -13.22 -20.15
CA LYS A 18 -25.42 -13.37 -20.70
C LYS A 18 -26.38 -14.03 -19.71
N ARG A 19 -25.98 -15.13 -19.07
CA ARG A 19 -26.79 -15.82 -18.04
C ARG A 19 -27.10 -14.91 -16.85
N LEU A 20 -26.15 -14.07 -16.43
CA LEU A 20 -26.34 -13.11 -15.33
C LEU A 20 -27.25 -11.94 -15.73
N LEU A 21 -27.13 -11.43 -16.96
CA LEU A 21 -27.96 -10.34 -17.48
C LEU A 21 -29.41 -10.80 -17.75
N ASP A 22 -29.59 -12.00 -18.29
CA ASP A 22 -30.91 -12.60 -18.53
C ASP A 22 -31.68 -12.79 -17.22
N PHE A 23 -30.98 -13.11 -16.13
CA PHE A 23 -31.57 -13.14 -14.79
C PHE A 23 -32.03 -11.76 -14.32
N ARG A 24 -31.24 -10.70 -14.54
CA ARG A 24 -31.60 -9.33 -14.13
C ARG A 24 -32.88 -8.83 -14.80
N ILE A 25 -33.18 -9.28 -16.02
CA ILE A 25 -34.35 -8.84 -16.82
C ILE A 25 -35.58 -9.72 -16.52
N ALA A 26 -35.40 -10.91 -15.95
CA ALA A 26 -36.49 -11.83 -15.67
C ALA A 26 -37.41 -11.31 -14.55
N ARG A 27 -38.72 -11.20 -14.83
CA ARG A 27 -39.76 -10.80 -13.86
C ARG A 27 -40.03 -11.81 -12.74
N THR A 28 -39.35 -12.96 -12.75
CA THR A 28 -39.52 -14.03 -11.75
C THR A 28 -38.16 -14.43 -11.18
N PRO A 29 -38.03 -14.63 -9.85
CA PRO A 29 -36.77 -14.96 -9.22
C PRO A 29 -36.39 -16.41 -9.55
N ARG A 30 -35.49 -16.60 -10.51
CA ARG A 30 -34.89 -17.90 -10.84
C ARG A 30 -33.44 -17.94 -10.37
N GLN A 31 -33.01 -19.02 -9.74
CA GLN A 31 -31.61 -19.17 -9.34
C GLN A 31 -30.70 -19.22 -10.58
N VAL A 32 -29.68 -18.36 -10.65
CA VAL A 32 -28.67 -18.44 -11.72
C VAL A 32 -27.82 -19.69 -11.47
N LYS A 33 -27.80 -20.61 -12.43
CA LYS A 33 -26.95 -21.81 -12.35
C LYS A 33 -25.55 -21.49 -12.87
N LEU A 34 -24.63 -21.25 -11.95
CA LEU A 34 -23.19 -21.25 -12.17
C LEU A 34 -22.59 -22.40 -11.39
N SER A 35 -21.74 -23.19 -12.04
CA SER A 35 -20.94 -24.23 -11.39
C SER A 35 -19.78 -23.60 -10.61
N GLU A 36 -19.31 -24.30 -9.58
CA GLU A 36 -18.13 -23.87 -8.82
C GLU A 36 -16.90 -23.67 -9.72
N ALA A 37 -16.74 -24.52 -10.74
CA ALA A 37 -15.66 -24.41 -11.72
C ALA A 37 -15.72 -23.09 -12.50
N GLU A 38 -16.91 -22.66 -12.96
CA GLU A 38 -17.09 -21.39 -13.65
C GLU A 38 -16.79 -20.20 -12.72
N ILE A 39 -17.23 -20.26 -11.46
CA ILE A 39 -16.97 -19.22 -10.47
C ILE A 39 -15.47 -19.09 -10.19
N ARG A 40 -14.78 -20.21 -9.90
CA ARG A 40 -13.33 -20.22 -9.66
C ARG A 40 -12.55 -19.70 -10.86
N SER A 41 -12.97 -20.10 -12.06
CA SER A 41 -12.30 -19.71 -13.29
C SER A 41 -12.44 -18.19 -13.54
N ILE A 42 -13.62 -17.59 -13.28
CA ILE A 42 -13.81 -16.14 -13.33
C ILE A 42 -12.95 -15.44 -12.27
N CYS A 43 -12.96 -15.92 -11.03
CA CYS A 43 -12.17 -15.32 -9.96
C CYS A 43 -10.67 -15.33 -10.28
N ASN A 44 -10.16 -16.42 -10.88
CA ASN A 44 -8.77 -16.51 -11.30
C ASN A 44 -8.44 -15.57 -12.46
N ALA A 45 -9.30 -15.49 -13.49
CA ALA A 45 -9.10 -14.56 -14.60
C ALA A 45 -9.15 -13.09 -14.16
N ALA A 46 -10.10 -12.75 -13.28
CA ALA A 46 -10.21 -11.42 -12.70
C ALA A 46 -8.97 -11.08 -11.85
N ARG A 47 -8.47 -12.03 -11.04
CA ARG A 47 -7.23 -11.88 -10.28
C ARG A 47 -6.06 -11.53 -11.19
N GLU A 48 -5.84 -12.29 -12.27
CA GLU A 48 -4.76 -12.01 -13.22
C GLU A 48 -4.88 -10.63 -13.87
N ILE A 49 -6.09 -10.20 -14.25
CA ILE A 49 -6.33 -8.87 -14.82
C ILE A 49 -6.04 -7.77 -13.78
N PHE A 50 -6.46 -7.95 -12.53
CA PHE A 50 -6.18 -7.00 -11.45
C PHE A 50 -4.69 -6.95 -11.11
N LEU A 51 -3.98 -8.07 -11.17
CA LEU A 51 -2.52 -8.13 -11.02
C LEU A 51 -1.77 -7.49 -12.20
N GLN A 52 -2.41 -7.41 -13.37
CA GLN A 52 -1.88 -6.70 -14.55
C GLN A 52 -2.17 -5.20 -14.54
N GLN A 53 -3.07 -4.71 -13.67
CA GLN A 53 -3.24 -3.27 -13.50
C GLN A 53 -1.95 -2.66 -12.93
N PRO A 54 -1.52 -1.48 -13.40
CA PRO A 54 -0.34 -0.84 -12.86
C PRO A 54 -0.55 -0.50 -11.39
N ASN A 55 0.35 -0.99 -10.53
CA ASN A 55 0.45 -0.58 -9.11
C ASN A 55 0.97 0.87 -8.94
N LEU A 56 1.10 1.60 -10.05
CA LEU A 56 1.70 2.92 -10.17
C LEU A 56 0.64 3.92 -10.58
N LEU A 57 0.66 5.10 -9.96
CA LEU A 57 -0.14 6.23 -10.39
C LEU A 57 0.55 6.91 -11.57
N GLU A 58 -0.10 6.91 -12.74
CA GLU A 58 0.34 7.71 -13.88
C GLU A 58 -0.08 9.17 -13.66
N LEU A 59 0.91 10.03 -13.42
CA LEU A 59 0.71 11.45 -13.21
C LEU A 59 1.53 12.23 -14.24
N GLU A 60 0.87 13.13 -14.97
CA GLU A 60 1.55 14.00 -15.93
C GLU A 60 2.29 15.13 -15.20
N ALA A 61 3.60 15.26 -15.46
CA ALA A 61 4.41 16.34 -14.93
C ALA A 61 4.32 17.60 -15.81
N PRO A 62 4.33 18.83 -15.23
CA PRO A 62 4.49 19.14 -13.81
C PRO A 62 3.20 19.02 -13.00
N ILE A 63 3.30 18.50 -11.77
CA ILE A 63 2.16 18.34 -10.86
C ILE A 63 2.21 19.46 -9.82
N LYS A 64 1.10 20.20 -9.69
CA LYS A 64 0.90 21.09 -8.55
C LYS A 64 0.27 20.28 -7.42
N ILE A 65 0.94 20.20 -6.28
CA ILE A 65 0.40 19.56 -5.09
C ILE A 65 -0.62 20.54 -4.47
N CYS A 66 -1.90 20.16 -4.52
CA CYS A 66 -2.97 20.87 -3.84
C CYS A 66 -3.01 20.48 -2.35
N ASP A 67 -3.77 21.24 -1.56
CA ASP A 67 -3.99 20.99 -0.13
C ASP A 67 -4.91 19.79 0.17
N ALA A 68 -5.47 19.15 -0.86
CA ALA A 68 -6.31 17.96 -0.74
C ALA A 68 -6.16 17.01 -1.94
N GLY A 69 -6.60 15.77 -1.76
CA GLY A 69 -6.66 14.72 -2.79
C GLY A 69 -5.50 13.74 -2.73
N LEU A 70 -5.54 12.72 -3.60
CA LEU A 70 -4.67 11.55 -3.54
C LEU A 70 -3.17 11.88 -3.44
N VAL A 71 -2.68 12.80 -4.25
CA VAL A 71 -1.26 13.19 -4.22
C VAL A 71 -0.90 13.88 -2.90
N CYS A 72 -1.79 14.71 -2.35
CA CYS A 72 -1.60 15.29 -1.02
C CYS A 72 -1.54 14.17 0.02
N ASP A 73 -2.46 13.21 -0.04
CA ASP A 73 -2.56 12.13 0.94
C ASP A 73 -1.35 11.18 0.91
N LEU A 74 -0.81 10.88 -0.27
CA LEU A 74 0.41 10.09 -0.42
C LEU A 74 1.65 10.77 0.19
N LEU A 75 1.67 12.11 0.22
CA LEU A 75 2.82 12.89 0.69
C LEU A 75 2.70 13.30 2.16
N TRP A 76 1.49 13.44 2.69
CA TRP A 76 1.23 14.09 4.00
C TRP A 76 0.49 13.24 5.02
N SER A 77 -0.02 12.06 4.66
CA SER A 77 -0.67 11.18 5.64
C SER A 77 0.33 10.51 6.57
N ASP A 78 -0.13 10.14 7.78
CA ASP A 78 0.68 9.47 8.80
C ASP A 78 -0.02 8.28 9.45
N PRO A 79 0.71 7.18 9.76
CA PRO A 79 0.18 6.13 10.60
C PRO A 79 -0.03 6.63 12.04
N SER A 80 -1.08 6.17 12.71
CA SER A 80 -1.37 6.48 14.12
C SER A 80 -1.83 5.24 14.88
N ARG A 81 -1.26 5.02 16.08
CA ARG A 81 -1.64 3.92 16.99
C ARG A 81 -2.98 4.18 17.69
N GLU A 82 -3.39 5.43 17.78
CA GLU A 82 -4.62 5.86 18.45
C GLU A 82 -5.82 5.91 17.49
N THR A 83 -5.55 5.92 16.18
CA THR A 83 -6.56 5.95 15.13
C THR A 83 -7.02 4.54 14.77
N LYS A 84 -8.35 4.32 14.73
CA LYS A 84 -8.97 3.16 14.06
C LYS A 84 -9.62 3.65 12.77
N GLY A 85 -9.25 3.10 11.63
CA GLY A 85 -9.69 3.59 10.34
C GLY A 85 -8.92 4.84 9.91
N TRP A 86 -9.65 5.93 9.62
CA TRP A 86 -9.10 7.23 9.22
C TRP A 86 -9.37 8.27 10.32
N GLY A 87 -8.41 9.15 10.57
CA GLY A 87 -8.49 10.22 11.56
C GLY A 87 -7.97 11.54 11.02
N MET A 88 -8.21 12.63 11.76
CA MET A 88 -7.62 13.93 11.43
C MET A 88 -6.10 13.88 11.69
N ASN A 89 -5.34 14.67 10.94
CA ASN A 89 -3.90 14.81 11.14
C ASN A 89 -3.60 16.12 11.87
N ASP A 90 -2.82 16.05 12.95
CA ASP A 90 -2.40 17.21 13.75
C ASP A 90 -1.51 18.18 12.97
N ARG A 91 -0.99 17.76 11.81
CA ARG A 91 -0.32 18.64 10.84
C ARG A 91 -1.25 19.65 10.16
N GLY A 92 -2.57 19.46 10.27
CA GLY A 92 -3.57 20.30 9.62
C GLY A 92 -3.72 20.05 8.11
N VAL A 93 -3.13 18.96 7.60
CA VAL A 93 -3.20 18.54 6.18
C VAL A 93 -3.29 17.01 6.11
N SER A 94 -4.06 16.51 5.14
CA SER A 94 -4.34 15.07 4.98
C SER A 94 -4.91 14.42 6.25
N TYR A 95 -4.71 13.11 6.41
CA TYR A 95 -5.34 12.25 7.41
C TYR A 95 -4.31 11.37 8.12
N THR A 96 -4.67 10.91 9.32
CA THR A 96 -4.01 9.76 9.95
C THR A 96 -4.73 8.47 9.57
N PHE A 97 -4.01 7.35 9.58
CA PHE A 97 -4.60 6.03 9.33
C PHE A 97 -4.13 4.98 10.35
N GLY A 98 -5.05 4.07 10.69
CA GLY A 98 -4.82 3.00 11.66
C GLY A 98 -4.15 1.76 11.06
N ALA A 99 -3.75 0.83 11.94
CA ALA A 99 -3.17 -0.45 11.55
C ALA A 99 -4.15 -1.29 10.71
N ASP A 100 -5.45 -1.15 10.94
CA ASP A 100 -6.49 -1.80 10.15
C ASP A 100 -6.46 -1.38 8.67
N LYS A 101 -6.14 -0.11 8.39
CA LYS A 101 -6.03 0.40 7.01
C LYS A 101 -4.76 -0.05 6.31
N VAL A 102 -3.67 -0.22 7.04
CA VAL A 102 -2.45 -0.85 6.50
C VAL A 102 -2.74 -2.29 6.09
N ALA A 103 -3.33 -3.08 6.99
CA ALA A 103 -3.65 -4.48 6.72
C ALA A 103 -4.65 -4.65 5.56
N GLU A 104 -5.69 -3.82 5.52
CA GLU A 104 -6.67 -3.80 4.44
C GLU A 104 -6.01 -3.51 3.09
N PHE A 105 -5.17 -2.47 3.01
CA PHE A 105 -4.47 -2.09 1.79
C PHE A 105 -3.55 -3.20 1.28
N LEU A 106 -2.70 -3.74 2.16
CA LEU A 106 -1.76 -4.79 1.79
C LEU A 106 -2.47 -6.07 1.32
N MET A 107 -3.53 -6.48 2.03
CA MET A 107 -4.35 -7.63 1.64
C MET A 107 -5.05 -7.40 0.29
N GLN A 108 -5.58 -6.21 0.05
CA GLN A 108 -6.26 -5.88 -1.19
C GLN A 108 -5.30 -5.88 -2.40
N HIS A 109 -4.05 -5.50 -2.18
CA HIS A 109 -3.06 -5.34 -3.25
C HIS A 109 -2.02 -6.46 -3.34
N ASP A 110 -2.18 -7.55 -2.57
CA ASP A 110 -1.25 -8.70 -2.54
C ASP A 110 0.20 -8.26 -2.27
N MET A 111 0.37 -7.37 -1.28
CA MET A 111 1.67 -6.81 -0.85
C MET A 111 1.98 -7.16 0.60
N ASP A 112 3.26 -7.18 0.95
CA ASP A 112 3.71 -7.57 2.30
C ASP A 112 4.04 -6.38 3.23
N LEU A 113 4.49 -5.25 2.66
CA LEU A 113 5.08 -4.15 3.43
C LEU A 113 4.82 -2.79 2.78
N VAL A 114 4.37 -1.83 3.59
CA VAL A 114 4.42 -0.40 3.25
C VAL A 114 5.73 0.19 3.79
N CYS A 115 6.58 0.73 2.92
CA CYS A 115 7.79 1.47 3.31
C CYS A 115 7.57 2.97 3.09
N ARG A 116 7.78 3.81 4.11
CA ARG A 116 7.44 5.24 4.05
C ARG A 116 8.39 6.18 4.80
N ALA A 117 8.26 7.47 4.46
CA ALA A 117 8.99 8.68 4.88
C ALA A 117 8.61 9.42 6.19
N HIS A 118 8.92 10.73 6.16
CA HIS A 118 8.15 11.86 6.68
C HIS A 118 8.04 12.07 8.22
N GLN A 119 8.02 11.02 9.04
CA GLN A 119 8.08 11.16 10.50
C GLN A 119 9.51 10.90 11.00
N VAL A 120 10.00 11.78 11.87
CA VAL A 120 11.24 11.56 12.62
C VAL A 120 10.98 10.43 13.61
N VAL A 121 11.86 9.42 13.65
CA VAL A 121 11.78 8.27 14.55
C VAL A 121 13.14 8.03 15.20
N GLU A 122 13.14 7.58 16.46
CA GLU A 122 14.33 7.56 17.33
C GLU A 122 15.52 6.83 16.72
N ASP A 123 15.34 5.59 16.25
CA ASP A 123 16.40 4.77 15.68
C ASP A 123 16.61 4.99 14.16
N GLY A 124 15.95 6.00 13.58
CA GLY A 124 15.91 6.23 12.14
C GLY A 124 15.04 5.22 11.37
N TYR A 125 14.50 4.20 12.02
CA TYR A 125 13.40 3.40 11.49
C TYR A 125 12.41 3.00 12.60
N GLU A 126 11.14 2.81 12.26
CA GLU A 126 10.14 2.29 13.19
C GLU A 126 9.13 1.39 12.45
N PHE A 127 8.81 0.23 13.05
CA PHE A 127 7.73 -0.63 12.57
C PHE A 127 6.37 -0.26 13.19
N PHE A 128 5.34 -0.36 12.35
CA PHE A 128 3.93 -0.20 12.68
C PHE A 128 3.12 -1.39 12.14
N ALA A 129 1.89 -1.56 12.63
CA ALA A 129 0.94 -2.59 12.20
C ALA A 129 1.58 -4.00 12.09
N GLU A 130 2.08 -4.54 13.19
CA GLU A 130 2.70 -5.89 13.20
C GLU A 130 3.83 -6.08 12.17
N ARG A 131 4.61 -5.01 11.93
CA ARG A 131 5.70 -4.92 10.94
C ARG A 131 5.26 -4.88 9.48
N GLN A 132 3.98 -4.66 9.22
CA GLN A 132 3.43 -4.45 7.89
C GLN A 132 3.65 -3.04 7.34
N LEU A 133 4.06 -2.09 8.19
CA LEU A 133 4.54 -0.77 7.76
C LEU A 133 5.87 -0.45 8.45
N VAL A 134 6.79 0.14 7.69
CA VAL A 134 8.04 0.69 8.22
C VAL A 134 8.19 2.16 7.83
N THR A 135 8.45 3.00 8.82
CA THR A 135 8.91 4.37 8.64
C THR A 135 10.42 4.39 8.62
N ILE A 136 11.04 5.03 7.63
CA ILE A 136 12.49 5.26 7.53
C ILE A 136 12.75 6.77 7.59
N PHE A 137 13.70 7.18 8.40
CA PHE A 137 14.18 8.55 8.49
C PHE A 137 15.71 8.56 8.45
N SER A 138 16.30 9.25 7.47
CA SER A 138 17.74 9.14 7.19
C SER A 138 18.57 10.36 7.63
N ALA A 139 17.95 11.36 8.25
CA ALA A 139 18.65 12.54 8.77
C ALA A 139 18.90 12.41 10.28
N PRO A 140 20.10 11.99 10.73
CA PRO A 140 20.43 11.95 12.14
C PRO A 140 20.52 13.35 12.74
N ASN A 141 20.24 13.47 14.03
CA ASN A 141 20.20 14.75 14.74
C ASN A 141 19.34 15.79 14.02
N TYR A 142 18.10 15.42 13.69
CA TYR A 142 17.25 16.23 12.83
C TYR A 142 17.12 17.66 13.36
N CYS A 143 17.36 18.65 12.50
CA CYS A 143 17.41 20.09 12.83
C CYS A 143 18.32 20.48 14.00
N GLY A 144 19.16 19.59 14.55
CA GLY A 144 19.90 19.83 15.79
C GLY A 144 19.04 19.86 17.06
N GLU A 145 17.76 19.50 16.95
CA GLU A 145 16.77 19.54 18.04
C GLU A 145 16.40 18.14 18.54
N PHE A 146 16.63 17.12 17.72
CA PHE A 146 16.36 15.72 18.02
C PHE A 146 17.67 14.97 18.20
N ASP A 147 17.69 13.91 19.02
CA ASP A 147 18.83 13.00 19.17
C ASP A 147 18.67 11.71 18.34
N ASN A 148 17.76 11.73 17.37
CA ASN A 148 17.45 10.58 16.53
C ASN A 148 18.66 10.14 15.68
N ALA A 149 18.74 8.84 15.42
CA ALA A 149 19.58 8.28 14.38
C ALA A 149 18.94 8.45 13.00
N GLY A 150 19.77 8.31 11.96
CA GLY A 150 19.30 8.07 10.60
C GLY A 150 19.36 6.57 10.30
N ALA A 151 18.46 6.05 9.46
CA ALA A 151 18.58 4.69 8.95
C ALA A 151 18.44 4.60 7.43
N MET A 152 18.95 3.50 6.88
CA MET A 152 18.71 3.05 5.52
C MET A 152 18.26 1.60 5.56
N MET A 153 17.22 1.26 4.78
CA MET A 153 16.76 -0.12 4.61
C MET A 153 17.36 -0.69 3.32
N SER A 154 17.99 -1.86 3.42
CA SER A 154 18.47 -2.64 2.29
C SER A 154 17.55 -3.84 2.10
N VAL A 155 17.08 -4.05 0.87
CA VAL A 155 16.23 -5.18 0.47
C VAL A 155 17.02 -6.02 -0.53
N ASP A 156 17.22 -7.30 -0.22
CA ASP A 156 17.96 -8.22 -1.11
C ASP A 156 17.03 -8.97 -2.09
N GLU A 157 17.62 -9.83 -2.93
CA GLU A 157 16.89 -10.63 -3.93
C GLU A 157 15.86 -11.60 -3.33
N SER A 158 16.00 -11.95 -2.04
CA SER A 158 15.05 -12.76 -1.28
C SER A 158 13.97 -11.93 -0.59
N LEU A 159 13.93 -10.62 -0.86
CA LEU A 159 13.08 -9.63 -0.19
C LEU A 159 13.38 -9.49 1.32
N MET A 160 14.56 -9.91 1.77
CA MET A 160 14.97 -9.75 3.15
C MET A 160 15.31 -8.28 3.41
N CYS A 161 14.61 -7.68 4.37
CA CYS A 161 14.87 -6.30 4.80
C CYS A 161 15.89 -6.27 5.95
N SER A 162 16.96 -5.51 5.77
CA SER A 162 17.98 -5.22 6.80
C SER A 162 18.19 -3.71 6.95
N PHE A 163 18.66 -3.27 8.11
CA PHE A 163 18.79 -1.85 8.45
C PHE A 163 20.22 -1.48 8.79
N GLN A 164 20.68 -0.37 8.21
CA GLN A 164 21.93 0.28 8.56
C GLN A 164 21.62 1.58 9.31
N ILE A 165 22.14 1.74 10.52
CA ILE A 165 21.82 2.85 11.41
C ILE A 165 23.04 3.78 11.54
N LEU A 166 22.82 5.07 11.31
CA LEU A 166 23.76 6.16 11.46
C LEU A 166 23.38 6.97 12.70
N LYS A 167 24.08 6.72 13.81
CA LYS A 167 23.87 7.50 15.04
C LYS A 167 24.39 8.93 14.87
N PRO A 168 23.77 9.91 15.53
CA PRO A 168 24.25 11.28 15.48
C PRO A 168 25.66 11.37 16.08
N THR A 169 26.55 12.11 15.42
CA THR A 169 27.89 12.37 15.97
C THR A 169 27.80 13.49 17.00
N ASN A 170 28.27 13.26 18.22
CA ASN A 170 28.50 14.32 19.22
C ASN A 170 29.63 15.25 18.73
N LYS A 171 29.30 16.24 17.90
CA LYS A 171 30.19 17.38 17.70
C LYS A 171 29.99 18.37 18.85
N ARG A 172 30.64 18.12 19.98
CA ARG A 172 31.19 19.25 20.75
C ARG A 172 32.28 19.84 19.87
N VAL A 173 31.92 20.76 18.98
CA VAL A 173 32.93 21.68 18.46
C VAL A 173 33.17 22.67 19.59
N GLY A 174 34.08 22.30 20.50
CA GLY A 174 34.71 23.27 21.37
C GLY A 174 35.47 24.23 20.47
N PHE A 175 34.88 25.39 20.23
CA PHE A 175 35.66 26.56 19.88
C PHE A 175 35.98 27.28 21.20
N LEU A 176 37.28 27.42 21.43
CA LEU A 176 37.91 28.34 22.37
C LEU A 176 37.33 29.75 22.24
#